data_AF-A0A9D0BEG9-F1
#
_entry.id   AF-A0A9D0BEG9-F1
#
_cell.length_a   1.000
_cell.length_b   1.000
_cell.length_c   1.000
_cell.angle_alpha   90.00
_cell.angle_beta   90.00
_cell.angle_gamma   90.00
#
_symmetry.space_group_name_H-M   'P 1'
#
loop_
_entity.id
_entity.type
_entity.pdbx_description
1 polymer ?
#
loop_
_entity_poly.entity_id
_entity_poly.type
_entity_poly.pdbx_seq_one_letter_code
_entity_poly.pdbx_strand_id
1 'polypeptide(L)'
;MTDINARRVHVLVDRGPMEKIPTTVYAHEIPCLEIQHGEGSVQELTDLPEGMDYDEIGELASLDLDEEWSRLIAKYGRHPELNVSVCEYVFHGRKDNLRKACDEAGPQAEESDAIDADGDGNLSKAEIQARLAELDIPFQKNANKGVLLETLRDGLAQLLDEAEVPYDEDASVEVLYHLLPKGEA
;
A
#
# COMPACT_ATOMS: atom_id res chain seq x y z
N MET A 1 14.23 4.68 19.27
CA MET A 1 14.28 4.65 17.80
C MET A 1 12.96 4.06 17.40
N THR A 2 12.12 4.84 16.73
CA THR A 2 10.76 4.41 16.42
C THR A 2 10.76 4.16 14.93
N ASP A 3 10.87 2.88 14.55
CA ASP A 3 11.01 2.52 13.15
C ASP A 3 9.65 2.60 12.44
N ILE A 4 9.66 2.88 11.15
CA ILE A 4 8.50 2.88 10.24
C ILE A 4 8.83 2.04 9.01
N ASN A 5 7.81 1.37 8.47
CA ASN A 5 7.94 0.60 7.24
C ASN A 5 7.55 1.47 6.05
N ALA A 6 8.48 1.77 5.16
CA ALA A 6 8.24 2.60 3.99
C ALA A 6 8.30 1.78 2.70
N ARG A 7 7.18 1.72 1.98
CA ARG A 7 7.07 1.04 0.68
C ARG A 7 7.73 1.88 -0.42
N ARG A 8 8.67 1.29 -1.17
CA ARG A 8 9.23 1.93 -2.37
C ARG A 8 8.29 1.80 -3.56
N VAL A 9 8.09 2.89 -4.27
CA VAL A 9 7.21 2.97 -5.45
C VAL A 9 7.91 3.71 -6.58
N HIS A 10 7.59 3.31 -7.81
CA HIS A 10 7.95 4.08 -9.01
C HIS A 10 6.82 5.04 -9.36
N VAL A 11 7.20 6.29 -9.58
CA VAL A 11 6.26 7.32 -9.99
C VAL A 11 6.76 8.04 -11.21
N LEU A 12 5.84 8.47 -12.05
CA LEU A 12 6.08 9.41 -13.13
C LEU A 12 5.66 10.79 -12.65
N VAL A 13 6.63 11.69 -12.48
CA VAL A 13 6.38 13.08 -12.06
C VAL A 13 6.26 13.96 -13.30
N ASP A 14 5.10 14.56 -13.50
CA ASP A 14 4.83 15.57 -14.51
C ASP A 14 5.28 16.94 -13.99
N ARG A 15 6.29 17.52 -14.64
CA ARG A 15 6.83 18.86 -14.32
C ARG A 15 6.37 19.93 -15.30
N GLY A 16 5.40 19.60 -16.15
CA GLY A 16 4.85 20.46 -17.18
C GLY A 16 4.75 19.78 -18.54
N PRO A 17 4.31 20.51 -19.58
CA PRO A 17 3.83 19.95 -20.84
C PRO A 17 4.81 19.07 -21.63
N MET A 18 6.10 19.13 -21.32
CA MET A 18 7.18 18.46 -22.07
C MET A 18 8.11 17.63 -21.18
N GLU A 19 7.87 17.59 -19.86
CA GLU A 19 8.81 16.96 -18.92
C GLU A 19 8.07 16.01 -17.99
N LYS A 20 8.27 14.71 -18.22
CA LYS A 20 7.85 13.64 -17.32
C LYS A 20 9.08 12.86 -16.90
N ILE A 21 9.31 12.77 -15.60
CA ILE A 21 10.51 12.14 -15.04
C ILE A 21 10.10 10.91 -14.24
N PRO A 22 10.49 9.70 -14.66
CA PRO A 22 10.35 8.52 -13.82
C PRO A 22 11.33 8.62 -12.65
N THR A 23 10.84 8.36 -11.44
CA THR A 23 11.67 8.34 -10.23
C THR A 23 11.14 7.32 -9.24
N THR A 24 12.05 6.79 -8.41
CA THR A 24 11.72 5.94 -7.28
C THR A 24 11.65 6.80 -6.02
N VAL A 25 10.58 6.65 -5.25
CA VAL A 25 10.38 7.33 -3.95
C VAL A 25 9.70 6.37 -2.98
N TYR A 26 9.57 6.75 -1.71
CA TYR A 26 8.64 6.05 -0.84
C TYR A 26 7.21 6.54 -1.06
N ALA A 27 6.23 5.65 -0.89
CA ALA A 27 4.82 5.94 -1.14
C ALA A 27 4.30 7.15 -0.34
N HIS A 28 4.72 7.30 0.93
CA HIS A 28 4.38 8.46 1.76
C HIS A 28 4.96 9.79 1.24
N GLU A 29 5.90 9.77 0.28
CA GLU A 29 6.43 10.98 -0.34
C GLU A 29 5.56 11.52 -1.47
N ILE A 30 4.59 10.75 -1.99
CA ILE A 30 3.74 11.16 -3.12
C ILE A 30 3.04 12.50 -2.83
N PRO A 31 2.37 12.70 -1.67
CA PRO A 31 1.72 13.99 -1.40
C PRO A 31 2.73 15.15 -1.35
N CYS A 32 3.97 14.93 -0.89
CA CYS A 32 5.01 15.97 -0.89
C CYS A 32 5.37 16.41 -2.31
N LEU A 33 5.43 15.48 -3.25
CA LEU A 33 5.70 15.76 -4.67
C LEU A 33 4.55 16.55 -5.31
N GLU A 34 3.30 16.20 -5.00
CA GLU A 34 2.11 16.92 -5.50
C GLU A 34 2.07 18.38 -5.01
N ILE A 35 2.52 18.66 -3.78
CA ILE A 35 2.65 20.06 -3.31
C ILE A 35 3.66 20.85 -4.15
N GLN A 36 4.74 20.22 -4.63
CA GLN A 36 5.77 20.89 -5.41
C GLN A 36 5.41 21.06 -6.89
N HIS A 37 4.69 20.10 -7.45
CA HIS A 37 4.49 19.97 -8.89
C HIS A 37 3.02 20.16 -9.33
N GLY A 38 2.09 20.18 -8.38
CA GLY A 38 0.65 20.32 -8.60
C GLY A 38 -0.12 19.03 -8.25
N GLU A 39 -1.37 19.18 -7.82
CA GLU A 39 -2.25 18.04 -7.58
C GLU A 39 -2.40 17.19 -8.86
N GLY A 40 -2.24 15.86 -8.74
CA GLY A 40 -2.30 14.94 -9.88
C GLY A 40 -1.06 14.97 -10.79
N SER A 41 0.01 15.66 -10.41
CA SER A 41 1.28 15.65 -11.15
C SER A 41 2.08 14.36 -10.97
N VAL A 42 1.65 13.45 -10.09
CA VAL A 42 2.37 12.23 -9.74
C VAL A 42 1.49 11.03 -10.09
N GLN A 43 2.01 10.15 -10.94
CA GLN A 43 1.34 8.90 -11.30
C GLN A 43 2.17 7.72 -10.81
N GLU A 44 1.65 6.90 -9.91
CA GLU A 44 2.26 5.61 -9.56
C GLU A 44 2.22 4.70 -10.79
N LEU A 45 3.37 4.11 -11.12
CA LEU A 45 3.53 3.22 -12.25
C LEU A 45 3.37 1.78 -11.76
N THR A 46 2.25 1.15 -12.11
CA THR A 46 2.02 -0.28 -11.87
C THR A 46 2.74 -1.15 -12.90
N ASP A 47 2.77 -0.68 -14.15
CA ASP A 47 3.43 -1.36 -15.25
C ASP A 47 4.77 -0.69 -15.53
N LEU A 48 5.86 -1.35 -15.14
CA LEU A 48 7.20 -0.83 -15.34
C LEU A 48 7.64 -1.02 -16.80
N PRO A 49 8.32 -0.01 -17.39
CA PRO A 49 8.98 -0.14 -18.69
C PRO A 49 9.94 -1.33 -18.73
N GLU A 50 9.89 -2.07 -19.84
CA GLU A 50 10.77 -3.21 -20.11
C GLU A 50 12.25 -2.81 -19.97
N GLY A 51 12.99 -3.47 -19.07
CA GLY A 51 14.42 -3.24 -18.84
C GLY A 51 14.80 -2.39 -17.62
N MET A 52 13.85 -2.04 -16.73
CA MET A 52 14.19 -1.60 -15.38
C MET A 52 14.43 -2.80 -14.46
N ASP A 53 15.45 -2.71 -13.61
CA ASP A 53 15.83 -3.75 -12.65
C ASP A 53 14.84 -3.75 -11.47
N TYR A 54 14.33 -4.93 -11.12
CA TYR A 54 13.11 -5.12 -10.33
C TYR A 54 13.35 -5.28 -8.82
N ASP A 55 14.59 -5.47 -8.41
CA ASP A 55 14.90 -6.09 -7.11
C ASP A 55 14.56 -5.23 -5.87
N GLU A 56 14.01 -4.01 -6.01
CA GLU A 56 13.76 -3.10 -4.87
C GLU A 56 12.37 -2.43 -4.85
N ILE A 57 11.45 -2.79 -5.76
CA ILE A 57 10.14 -2.13 -5.91
C ILE A 57 9.08 -2.90 -5.13
N GLY A 58 8.28 -2.19 -4.33
CA GLY A 58 7.32 -2.82 -3.42
C GLY A 58 7.96 -3.32 -2.12
N GLU A 59 9.29 -3.42 -2.05
CA GLU A 59 9.99 -3.75 -0.81
C GLU A 59 9.75 -2.69 0.28
N LEU A 60 9.55 -3.18 1.50
CA LEU A 60 9.46 -2.35 2.69
C LEU A 60 10.88 -2.06 3.19
N ALA A 61 11.22 -0.78 3.28
CA ALA A 61 12.39 -0.34 3.99
C ALA A 61 12.02 0.01 5.44
N SER A 62 12.75 -0.54 6.41
CA SER A 62 12.69 -0.07 7.80
C SER A 62 13.51 1.22 7.92
N LEU A 63 12.85 2.31 8.25
CA LEU A 63 13.44 3.65 8.40
C LEU A 63 13.24 4.16 9.82
N ASP A 64 14.19 4.92 10.34
CA ASP A 64 13.96 5.68 11.58
C ASP A 64 13.05 6.89 11.31
N LEU A 65 12.00 7.04 12.11
CA LEU A 65 11.01 8.11 11.94
C LEU A 65 11.61 9.52 12.06
N ASP A 66 12.57 9.74 12.95
CA ASP A 66 13.14 11.07 13.19
C ASP A 66 14.11 11.46 12.08
N GLU A 67 14.92 10.51 11.61
CA GLU A 67 15.80 10.68 10.46
C GLU A 67 15.00 10.87 9.17
N GLU A 68 13.97 10.08 8.96
CA GLU A 68 13.10 10.17 7.79
C GLU A 68 12.38 11.51 7.74
N TRP A 69 11.81 11.95 8.87
CA TRP A 69 11.20 13.29 8.98
C TRP A 69 12.19 14.39 8.59
N SER A 70 13.42 14.31 9.11
CA SER A 70 14.48 15.27 8.82
C SER A 70 14.91 15.24 7.34
N ARG A 71 14.97 14.04 6.74
CA ARG A 71 15.25 13.83 5.32
C ARG A 71 14.18 14.49 4.45
N LEU A 72 12.89 14.32 4.77
CA LEU A 72 11.80 14.92 4.00
C LEU A 72 11.82 16.45 4.05
N ILE A 73 12.09 17.04 5.21
CA ILE A 73 12.27 18.50 5.33
C ILE A 73 13.44 18.97 4.46
N ALA A 74 14.58 18.27 4.50
CA ALA A 74 15.76 18.63 3.72
C ALA A 74 15.54 18.46 2.21
N LYS A 75 14.83 17.40 1.79
CA LYS A 75 14.57 17.05 0.39
C LYS A 75 13.54 17.98 -0.26
N TYR A 76 12.42 18.23 0.41
CA TYR A 76 11.29 18.96 -0.18
C TYR A 76 11.22 20.45 0.19
N GLY A 77 11.97 20.88 1.21
CA GLY A 77 12.08 22.29 1.57
C GLY A 77 10.77 22.91 2.08
N ARG A 78 10.53 24.17 1.70
CA ARG A 78 9.39 24.98 2.16
C ARG A 78 8.19 24.87 1.22
N HIS A 79 6.99 24.90 1.79
CA HIS A 79 5.76 25.02 1.02
C HIS A 79 5.77 26.32 0.20
N PRO A 80 5.31 26.32 -1.07
CA PRO A 80 5.42 27.49 -1.96
C PRO A 80 4.66 28.72 -1.45
N GLU A 81 3.52 28.50 -0.78
CA GLU A 81 2.64 29.59 -0.32
C GLU A 81 2.63 29.78 1.20
N LEU A 82 3.12 28.80 1.96
CA LEU A 82 2.98 28.76 3.41
C LEU A 82 4.38 28.73 4.02
N ASN A 83 4.62 29.49 5.07
CA ASN A 83 5.94 29.55 5.73
C ASN A 83 6.22 28.32 6.63
N VAL A 84 5.92 27.12 6.14
CA VAL A 84 6.12 25.82 6.79
C VAL A 84 6.89 24.91 5.83
N SER A 85 7.51 23.84 6.31
CA SER A 85 8.07 22.84 5.38
C SER A 85 6.96 22.08 4.64
N VAL A 86 7.26 21.54 3.46
CA VAL A 86 6.32 20.67 2.72
C VAL A 86 5.92 19.47 3.57
N CYS A 87 6.90 18.86 4.25
CA CYS A 87 6.69 17.75 5.17
C CYS A 87 5.72 18.12 6.31
N GLU A 88 5.93 19.26 6.99
CA GLU A 88 5.02 19.73 8.03
C GLU A 88 3.63 20.06 7.48
N TYR A 89 3.52 20.57 6.26
CA TYR A 89 2.23 20.83 5.64
C TYR A 89 1.46 19.52 5.40
N VAL A 90 2.08 18.56 4.71
CA VAL A 90 1.48 17.28 4.34
C VAL A 90 1.08 16.47 5.59
N PHE A 91 1.95 16.40 6.59
CA PHE A 91 1.71 15.59 7.79
C PHE A 91 1.16 16.41 8.96
N HIS A 92 0.63 17.60 8.69
CA HIS A 92 0.02 18.49 9.69
C HIS A 92 0.91 18.77 10.91
N GLY A 93 2.22 18.86 10.68
CA GLY A 93 3.24 19.15 11.69
C GLY A 93 3.48 18.03 12.71
N ARG A 94 3.01 16.80 12.45
CA ARG A 94 3.09 15.68 13.39
C ARG A 94 3.76 14.47 12.76
N LYS A 95 4.82 13.97 13.42
CA LYS A 95 5.52 12.74 13.01
C LYS A 95 4.61 11.50 13.06
N ASP A 96 3.63 11.47 13.97
CA ASP A 96 2.66 10.37 14.04
C ASP A 96 1.83 10.23 12.76
N ASN A 97 1.59 11.32 12.03
CA ASN A 97 0.88 11.26 10.76
C ASN A 97 1.76 10.72 9.63
N LEU A 98 3.09 10.95 9.69
CA LEU A 98 4.04 10.30 8.79
C LEU A 98 4.06 8.79 9.03
N ARG A 99 4.14 8.36 10.31
CA ARG A 99 4.04 6.94 10.67
C ARG A 99 2.78 6.30 10.09
N LYS A 100 1.62 6.89 10.34
CA LYS A 100 0.35 6.41 9.79
C LYS A 100 0.36 6.32 8.27
N ALA A 101 0.90 7.33 7.58
CA ALA A 101 1.00 7.31 6.13
C ALA A 101 1.92 6.18 5.63
N CYS A 102 3.00 5.87 6.35
CA CYS A 102 3.86 4.72 6.04
C CYS A 102 3.13 3.38 6.27
N ASP A 103 2.41 3.26 7.38
CA ASP A 103 1.65 2.05 7.73
C ASP A 103 0.48 1.80 6.74
N GLU A 104 -0.26 2.85 6.39
CA GLU A 104 -1.35 2.82 5.38
C GLU A 104 -0.82 2.54 3.98
N ALA A 105 0.41 2.97 3.69
CA ALA A 105 1.09 2.66 2.43
C ALA A 105 1.80 1.30 2.43
N GLY A 106 1.59 0.49 3.48
CA GLY A 106 2.09 -0.87 3.66
C GLY A 106 1.81 -1.81 2.49
N PRO A 107 2.29 -3.06 2.56
CA PRO A 107 2.38 -3.93 1.40
C PRO A 107 0.99 -4.21 0.83
N GLN A 108 0.71 -3.63 -0.35
CA GLN A 108 -0.45 -4.06 -1.14
C GLN A 108 -0.28 -5.48 -1.70
N ALA A 109 0.93 -6.03 -1.64
CA ALA A 109 1.30 -7.29 -2.28
C ALA A 109 0.85 -8.54 -1.49
N GLU A 110 0.90 -8.56 -0.16
CA GLU A 110 0.70 -9.84 0.54
C GLU A 110 -0.77 -10.28 0.65
N GLU A 111 -1.73 -9.34 0.59
CA GLU A 111 -3.16 -9.69 0.47
C GLU A 111 -3.54 -10.07 -0.96
N SER A 112 -2.85 -9.51 -1.99
CA SER A 112 -3.10 -9.86 -3.38
C SER A 112 -2.47 -11.19 -3.75
N ASP A 113 -1.20 -11.44 -3.39
CA ASP A 113 -0.40 -12.57 -3.88
C ASP A 113 -0.94 -13.93 -3.44
N ALA A 114 -1.67 -13.97 -2.32
CA ALA A 114 -2.33 -15.19 -1.88
C ALA A 114 -3.60 -15.50 -2.69
N ILE A 115 -4.26 -14.50 -3.26
CA ILE A 115 -5.53 -14.65 -3.99
C ILE A 115 -5.29 -14.62 -5.51
N ASP A 116 -4.26 -13.89 -5.94
CA ASP A 116 -3.75 -13.74 -7.29
C ASP A 116 -2.87 -14.96 -7.64
N ALA A 117 -3.54 -16.04 -8.03
CA ALA A 117 -2.90 -17.32 -8.28
C ALA A 117 -2.10 -17.33 -9.59
N ASP A 118 -2.42 -16.43 -10.53
CA ASP A 118 -1.67 -16.27 -11.77
C ASP A 118 -0.62 -15.14 -11.73
N GLY A 119 -0.61 -14.31 -10.67
CA GLY A 119 0.40 -13.30 -10.40
C GLY A 119 0.36 -12.15 -11.39
N ASP A 120 -0.82 -11.87 -11.97
CA ASP A 120 -1.01 -10.82 -12.97
C ASP A 120 -1.33 -9.43 -12.37
N GLY A 121 -1.35 -9.34 -11.03
CA GLY A 121 -1.69 -8.15 -10.26
C GLY A 121 -3.20 -7.86 -10.24
N ASN A 122 -4.05 -8.74 -10.75
CA ASN A 122 -5.49 -8.55 -10.89
C ASN A 122 -6.32 -9.78 -10.51
N LEU A 123 -6.97 -9.72 -9.34
CA LEU A 123 -7.92 -10.76 -8.94
C LEU A 123 -9.05 -10.99 -9.96
N SER A 124 -9.00 -12.11 -10.67
CA SER A 124 -10.02 -12.56 -11.58
C SER A 124 -11.28 -12.97 -10.82
N LYS A 125 -12.44 -13.01 -11.51
CA LYS A 125 -13.67 -13.52 -10.89
C LYS A 125 -13.53 -14.98 -10.44
N ALA A 126 -12.66 -15.75 -11.09
CA ALA A 126 -12.43 -17.16 -10.77
C ALA A 126 -11.65 -17.29 -9.45
N GLU A 127 -10.65 -16.45 -9.23
CA GLU A 127 -9.86 -16.42 -7.99
C GLU A 127 -10.69 -15.95 -6.79
N ILE A 128 -11.48 -14.89 -6.97
CA ILE A 128 -12.39 -14.43 -5.93
C ILE A 128 -13.44 -15.52 -5.61
N GLN A 129 -13.94 -16.22 -6.63
CA GLN A 129 -14.85 -17.34 -6.43
C GLN A 129 -14.20 -18.50 -5.68
N ALA A 130 -12.94 -18.83 -5.99
CA ALA A 130 -12.20 -19.89 -5.32
C ALA A 130 -12.00 -19.59 -3.83
N ARG A 131 -11.63 -18.35 -3.50
CA ARG A 131 -11.48 -17.92 -2.09
C ARG A 131 -12.79 -17.85 -1.33
N LEU A 132 -13.85 -17.34 -1.95
CA LEU A 132 -15.18 -17.36 -1.32
C LEU A 132 -15.62 -18.80 -1.00
N ALA A 133 -15.33 -19.76 -1.89
CA ALA A 133 -15.64 -21.17 -1.66
C ALA A 133 -14.81 -21.80 -0.52
N GLU A 134 -13.55 -21.42 -0.37
CA GLU A 134 -12.69 -21.90 0.73
C GLU A 134 -13.17 -21.42 2.11
N LEU A 135 -13.71 -20.19 2.18
CA LEU A 135 -14.27 -19.61 3.39
C LEU A 135 -15.73 -20.00 3.64
N ASP A 136 -16.29 -20.90 2.83
CA ASP A 136 -17.70 -21.30 2.84
C ASP A 136 -18.69 -20.11 2.70
N ILE A 137 -18.27 -19.06 1.98
CA ILE A 137 -19.06 -17.86 1.71
C ILE A 137 -19.80 -18.02 0.36
N PRO A 138 -21.13 -17.79 0.29
CA PRO A 138 -21.90 -17.97 -0.94
C PRO A 138 -21.46 -17.02 -2.07
N PHE A 139 -21.05 -17.59 -3.21
CA PHE A 139 -20.70 -16.80 -4.40
C PHE A 139 -21.94 -16.18 -5.06
N GLN A 140 -21.96 -14.85 -5.17
CA GLN A 140 -23.03 -14.12 -5.84
C GLN A 140 -22.76 -13.98 -7.34
N LYS A 141 -23.25 -14.93 -8.15
CA LYS A 141 -22.99 -15.01 -9.60
C LYS A 141 -23.30 -13.74 -10.40
N ASN A 142 -24.25 -12.91 -9.94
CA ASN A 142 -24.66 -11.67 -10.59
C ASN A 142 -23.98 -10.41 -10.02
N ALA A 143 -23.10 -10.55 -9.02
CA ALA A 143 -22.38 -9.44 -8.44
C ALA A 143 -21.23 -8.97 -9.35
N ASN A 144 -20.91 -7.68 -9.26
CA ASN A 144 -19.71 -7.13 -9.89
C ASN A 144 -18.47 -7.41 -9.02
N LYS A 145 -17.26 -7.20 -9.58
CA LYS A 145 -16.00 -7.50 -8.88
C LYS A 145 -15.89 -6.78 -7.53
N GLY A 146 -16.29 -5.51 -7.46
CA GLY A 146 -16.24 -4.72 -6.22
C GLY A 146 -17.11 -5.33 -5.10
N VAL A 147 -18.35 -5.72 -5.41
CA VAL A 147 -19.26 -6.36 -4.46
C VAL A 147 -18.72 -7.71 -3.98
N LEU A 148 -18.06 -8.47 -4.86
CA LEU A 148 -17.45 -9.75 -4.49
C LEU A 148 -16.24 -9.57 -3.55
N LEU A 149 -15.41 -8.56 -3.77
CA LEU A 149 -14.28 -8.22 -2.90
C LEU A 149 -14.74 -7.73 -1.52
N GLU A 150 -15.79 -6.91 -1.48
CA GLU A 150 -16.40 -6.46 -0.24
C GLU A 150 -16.98 -7.63 0.56
N THR A 151 -17.67 -8.56 -0.11
CA THR A 151 -18.18 -9.80 0.52
C THR A 151 -17.06 -10.67 1.07
N LEU A 152 -15.94 -10.77 0.36
CA LEU A 152 -14.77 -11.52 0.80
C LEU A 152 -14.14 -10.90 2.06
N ARG A 153 -13.96 -9.58 2.05
CA ARG A 153 -13.43 -8.82 3.20
C ARG A 153 -14.32 -8.98 4.43
N ASP A 154 -15.63 -8.84 4.26
CA ASP A 154 -16.58 -8.92 5.37
C ASP A 154 -16.62 -10.34 5.98
N GLY A 155 -16.52 -11.38 5.15
CA GLY A 155 -16.46 -12.76 5.63
C GLY A 155 -15.15 -13.09 6.36
N LEU A 156 -14.01 -12.58 5.90
CA LEU A 156 -12.73 -12.69 6.63
C LEU A 156 -12.80 -11.99 7.99
N ALA A 157 -13.37 -10.78 8.04
CA ALA A 157 -13.55 -10.04 9.29
C ALA A 157 -14.46 -10.79 10.28
N GLN A 158 -15.50 -11.47 9.81
CA GLN A 158 -16.37 -12.29 10.66
C GLN A 158 -15.64 -13.52 11.21
N LEU A 159 -14.85 -14.22 10.40
CA LEU A 159 -14.05 -15.36 10.85
C LEU A 159 -13.00 -14.95 11.89
N LEU A 160 -12.45 -13.75 11.76
CA LEU A 160 -11.56 -13.13 12.75
C LEU A 160 -12.24 -12.90 14.10
N ASP A 161 -13.47 -12.37 14.09
CA ASP A 161 -14.26 -12.14 15.31
C ASP A 161 -14.66 -13.47 15.99
N GLU A 162 -15.01 -14.50 15.20
CA GLU A 162 -15.38 -15.82 15.70
C GLU A 162 -14.20 -16.64 16.24
N ALA A 163 -12.98 -16.41 15.74
CA ALA A 163 -11.80 -17.15 16.15
C ALA A 163 -11.28 -16.77 17.56
N GLU A 164 -11.90 -15.78 18.23
CA GLU A 164 -11.46 -15.20 19.52
C GLU A 164 -9.93 -14.94 19.57
N VAL A 165 -9.31 -14.72 18.40
CA VAL A 165 -7.91 -14.36 18.34
C VAL A 165 -7.84 -12.95 18.92
N PRO A 166 -7.13 -12.71 20.03
CA PRO A 166 -6.96 -11.35 20.51
C PRO A 166 -6.35 -10.55 19.36
N TYR A 167 -7.10 -9.56 18.89
CA TYR A 167 -6.65 -8.65 17.85
C TYR A 167 -5.41 -7.92 18.40
N ASP A 168 -4.25 -8.48 18.10
CA ASP A 168 -2.96 -7.88 18.39
C ASP A 168 -2.66 -6.98 17.20
N GLU A 169 -2.67 -5.66 17.43
CA GLU A 169 -2.36 -4.67 16.38
C GLU A 169 -0.96 -4.91 15.77
N ASP A 170 -0.09 -5.66 16.46
CA ASP A 170 1.24 -6.05 15.98
C ASP A 170 1.29 -7.44 15.30
N ALA A 171 0.23 -8.25 15.38
CA ALA A 171 0.13 -9.50 14.62
C ALA A 171 -0.48 -9.22 13.25
N SER A 172 0.37 -8.75 12.35
CA SER A 172 0.06 -8.72 10.92
C SER A 172 -0.42 -10.11 10.45
N VAL A 173 -1.24 -10.08 9.40
CA VAL A 173 -2.02 -11.15 8.76
C VAL A 173 -1.27 -12.49 8.51
N GLU A 174 0.04 -12.57 8.74
CA GLU A 174 0.88 -13.78 8.70
C GLU A 174 0.31 -14.97 9.51
N VAL A 175 -0.31 -14.74 10.68
CA VAL A 175 -0.80 -15.83 11.54
C VAL A 175 -2.03 -16.54 10.94
N LEU A 176 -2.81 -15.86 10.09
CA LEU A 176 -4.04 -16.40 9.50
C LEU A 176 -3.77 -17.53 8.49
N TYR A 177 -2.66 -17.47 7.74
CA TYR A 177 -2.32 -18.50 6.74
C TYR A 177 -1.76 -19.79 7.35
N HIS A 178 -1.32 -19.79 8.61
CA HIS A 178 -0.84 -20.98 9.29
C HIS A 178 -1.92 -21.71 10.11
N LEU A 179 -3.07 -21.07 10.34
CA LEU A 179 -4.19 -21.65 11.10
C LEU A 179 -5.27 -22.29 10.22
N LEU A 180 -5.30 -21.99 8.93
CA LEU A 180 -6.18 -22.70 7.99
C LEU A 180 -5.64 -24.12 7.74
N PRO A 181 -6.47 -25.17 7.87
CA PRO A 181 -6.04 -26.52 7.57
C PRO A 181 -5.60 -26.58 6.11
N LYS A 182 -4.32 -26.85 5.86
CA LYS A 182 -3.83 -27.20 4.52
C LYS A 182 -4.65 -28.39 4.08
N GLY A 183 -5.59 -28.17 3.16
CA GLY A 183 -6.41 -29.23 2.61
C GLY A 183 -5.50 -30.33 2.08
N GLU A 184 -5.48 -31.47 2.78
CA GLU A 184 -4.93 -32.70 2.23
C GLU A 184 -5.87 -33.13 1.11
N ALA A 185 -5.44 -32.88 -0.14
CA ALA A 185 -6.00 -33.46 -1.34
C ALA A 185 -5.40 -34.85 -1.61
#